data_AF-A0A2R6EQU9-F1
#
_entry.id   AF-A0A2R6EQU9-F1
#
_cell.length_a   1.000
_cell.length_b   1.000
_cell.length_c   1.000
_cell.angle_alpha   90.00
_cell.angle_beta   90.00
_cell.angle_gamma   90.00
#
_symmetry.space_group_name_H-M   'P 1'
#
loop_
_entity.id
_entity.type
_entity.pdbx_description
1 polymer ?
#
loop_
_entity_poly.entity_id
_entity_poly.type
_entity_poly.pdbx_seq_one_letter_code
_entity_poly.pdbx_strand_id
1 'polypeptide(L)'
;MPRFEYPCPDCRTRTNLHEAGCDFDGVRWIDIEAAYVDILTHLSQASLSEGRLRETVDDWDQLHARTLSRLQRDQRIEETDDGLTLLTAEAYKERVTHPTMEPLQTIYEEGSVHGAHDNAVFALVAFYEMVGLSWAETREQMLTWLEESGTWARGGFEEASPEELVDSKRHVYERGYGWKQAGREAKAVIDRRL
;
A
#
# COMPACT_ATOMS: atom_id res chain seq x y z
N MET A 1 25.01 -10.25 3.76
CA MET A 1 23.81 -9.77 4.49
C MET A 1 22.71 -10.79 4.29
N PRO A 2 21.98 -11.19 5.35
CA PRO A 2 20.82 -12.05 5.19
C PRO A 2 19.81 -11.36 4.26
N ARG A 3 19.29 -12.13 3.31
CA ARG A 3 18.18 -11.72 2.45
C ARG A 3 16.96 -12.50 2.90
N PHE A 4 15.94 -11.78 3.35
CA PHE A 4 14.65 -12.35 3.70
C PHE A 4 13.87 -12.66 2.42
N GLU A 5 13.12 -13.77 2.45
CA GLU A 5 12.28 -14.20 1.34
C GLU A 5 11.12 -13.22 1.12
N TYR A 6 10.51 -12.80 2.23
CA TYR A 6 9.46 -11.79 2.25
C TYR A 6 10.04 -10.40 2.55
N PRO A 7 9.50 -9.33 1.94
CA PRO A 7 9.89 -7.95 2.22
C PRO A 7 9.20 -7.40 3.48
N CYS A 8 9.82 -6.44 4.16
CA CYS A 8 9.28 -5.89 5.41
C CYS A 8 7.88 -5.32 5.15
N PRO A 9 6.87 -5.60 6.00
CA PRO A 9 5.50 -5.15 5.74
C PRO A 9 5.38 -3.64 5.60
N ASP A 10 6.28 -2.87 6.23
CA ASP A 10 6.25 -1.41 6.16
C ASP A 10 7.20 -0.81 5.11
N CYS A 11 8.50 -1.08 5.17
CA CYS A 11 9.49 -0.44 4.28
C CYS A 11 9.98 -1.35 3.14
N ARG A 12 9.43 -2.56 3.00
CA ARG A 12 9.73 -3.53 1.93
C ARG A 12 11.19 -3.99 1.82
N THR A 13 12.09 -3.56 2.73
CA THR A 13 13.46 -4.09 2.77
C THR A 13 13.44 -5.60 2.91
N ARG A 14 14.30 -6.28 2.15
CA ARG A 14 14.57 -7.72 2.31
C ARG A 14 15.84 -7.97 3.12
N THR A 15 16.30 -6.96 3.85
CA THR A 15 17.50 -7.05 4.68
C THR A 15 17.18 -6.53 6.07
N ASN A 16 18.13 -6.64 6.99
CA ASN A 16 18.00 -6.05 8.32
C ASN A 16 18.23 -4.52 8.34
N LEU A 17 18.43 -3.88 7.18
CA LEU A 17 18.53 -2.42 7.07
C LEU A 17 17.18 -1.87 6.63
N HIS A 18 16.49 -1.22 7.57
CA HIS A 18 15.19 -0.58 7.34
C HIS A 18 15.35 0.87 6.91
N GLU A 19 14.34 1.39 6.22
CA GLU A 19 14.23 2.84 5.98
C GLU A 19 13.96 3.58 7.28
N ALA A 20 14.41 4.82 7.37
CA ALA A 20 14.14 5.68 8.52
C ALA A 20 12.62 5.83 8.73
N GLY A 21 12.18 5.62 9.98
CA GLY A 21 10.76 5.67 10.35
C GLY A 21 9.97 4.40 10.04
N CYS A 22 10.64 3.27 9.81
CA CYS A 22 9.96 1.98 9.67
C CYS A 22 9.38 1.49 11.02
N ASP A 23 8.10 1.12 11.03
CA ASP A 23 7.37 0.67 12.24
C ASP A 23 7.97 -0.60 12.89
N PHE A 24 8.72 -1.37 12.09
CA PHE A 24 9.32 -2.66 12.45
C PHE A 24 10.85 -2.63 12.59
N ASP A 25 11.48 -1.44 12.57
CA ASP A 25 12.93 -1.35 12.77
C ASP A 25 13.33 -1.90 14.16
N GLY A 26 14.40 -2.71 14.18
CA GLY A 26 14.87 -3.39 15.39
C GLY A 26 14.03 -4.58 15.86
N VAL A 27 12.92 -4.91 15.20
CA VAL A 27 12.09 -6.08 15.52
C VAL A 27 12.58 -7.31 14.75
N ARG A 28 12.62 -8.48 15.39
CA ARG A 28 13.00 -9.71 14.69
C ARG A 28 11.87 -10.12 13.76
N TRP A 29 12.24 -10.61 12.58
CA TRP A 29 11.27 -11.03 11.56
C TRP A 29 10.26 -12.06 12.07
N ILE A 30 10.75 -13.04 12.85
CA ILE A 30 9.91 -14.09 13.43
C ILE A 30 8.84 -13.54 14.39
N ASP A 31 9.14 -12.44 15.09
CA ASP A 31 8.17 -11.81 16.00
C ASP A 31 7.10 -11.05 15.20
N ILE A 32 7.50 -10.42 14.08
CA ILE A 32 6.56 -9.77 13.17
C ILE A 32 5.61 -10.83 12.58
N GLU A 33 6.15 -11.92 12.05
CA GLU A 33 5.36 -13.00 11.47
C GLU A 33 4.41 -13.62 12.51
N ALA A 34 4.89 -13.87 13.73
CA ALA A 34 4.07 -14.39 14.82
C ALA A 34 2.88 -13.45 15.11
N ALA A 35 3.11 -12.14 15.27
CA ALA A 35 2.04 -11.19 15.53
C ALA A 35 1.00 -11.13 14.39
N TYR A 36 1.43 -11.26 13.13
CA TYR A 36 0.51 -11.37 11.98
C TYR A 36 -0.30 -12.67 12.04
N VAL A 37 0.34 -13.80 12.30
CA VAL A 37 -0.32 -15.11 12.38
C VAL A 37 -1.35 -15.14 13.50
N ASP A 38 -1.03 -14.60 14.68
CA ASP A 38 -1.95 -14.58 15.82
C ASP A 38 -3.22 -13.79 15.50
N ILE A 39 -3.09 -12.59 14.93
CA ILE A 39 -4.25 -11.78 14.52
C ILE A 39 -5.06 -12.46 13.42
N LEU A 40 -4.39 -12.91 12.34
CA LEU A 40 -5.08 -13.46 11.17
C LEU A 40 -5.79 -14.78 11.49
N THR A 41 -5.23 -15.61 12.37
CA THR A 41 -5.82 -16.89 12.77
C THR A 41 -7.18 -16.71 13.43
N HIS A 42 -7.36 -15.67 14.24
CA HIS A 42 -8.63 -15.37 14.89
C HIS A 42 -9.62 -14.72 13.91
N LEU A 43 -9.17 -13.73 13.15
CA LEU A 43 -10.03 -13.02 12.20
C LEU A 43 -10.44 -13.86 10.99
N SER A 44 -9.72 -14.94 10.67
CA SER A 44 -10.13 -15.90 9.64
C SER A 44 -11.29 -16.79 10.08
N GLN A 45 -11.59 -16.87 11.39
CA GLN A 45 -12.64 -17.72 11.94
C GLN A 45 -13.94 -16.96 12.22
N ALA A 46 -13.83 -15.70 12.64
CA ALA A 46 -14.98 -14.85 12.94
C ALA A 46 -14.58 -13.37 12.93
N SER A 47 -15.56 -12.51 12.70
CA SER A 47 -15.42 -11.07 12.98
C SER A 47 -15.34 -10.83 14.48
N LEU A 48 -14.41 -9.97 14.91
CA LEU A 48 -14.17 -9.68 16.33
C LEU A 48 -13.99 -8.18 16.55
N SER A 49 -14.55 -7.64 17.62
CA SER A 49 -14.17 -6.29 18.05
C SER A 49 -12.70 -6.24 18.46
N GLU A 50 -12.05 -5.08 18.36
CA GLU A 50 -10.65 -4.94 18.77
C GLU A 50 -10.42 -5.36 20.23
N GLY A 51 -11.35 -5.03 21.12
CA GLY A 51 -11.30 -5.46 22.53
C GLY A 51 -11.35 -6.98 22.69
N ARG A 52 -12.19 -7.68 21.92
CA ARG A 52 -12.25 -9.15 21.95
C ARG A 52 -11.03 -9.79 21.33
N LEU A 53 -10.51 -9.22 20.24
CA LEU A 53 -9.28 -9.70 19.63
C LEU A 53 -8.10 -9.61 20.62
N ARG A 54 -7.97 -8.49 21.35
CA ARG A 54 -6.97 -8.30 22.41
C ARG A 54 -7.08 -9.29 23.56
N GLU A 55 -8.30 -9.69 23.92
CA GLU A 55 -8.54 -10.69 24.96
C GLU A 55 -8.27 -12.12 24.50
N THR A 56 -8.36 -12.37 23.18
CA THR A 56 -8.25 -13.72 22.61
C THR A 56 -6.81 -14.09 22.25
N VAL A 57 -6.03 -13.11 21.81
CA VAL A 57 -4.61 -13.28 21.53
C VAL A 57 -3.83 -13.33 22.84
N ASP A 58 -3.10 -14.42 23.06
CA ASP A 58 -2.21 -14.57 24.21
C ASP A 58 -1.06 -13.54 24.13
N ASP A 59 -0.68 -12.97 25.28
CA ASP A 59 0.43 -12.01 25.40
C ASP A 59 0.36 -10.79 24.45
N TRP A 60 -0.85 -10.26 24.21
CA TRP A 60 -1.04 -9.05 23.39
C TRP A 60 -0.11 -7.90 23.82
N ASP A 61 0.67 -7.41 22.88
CA ASP A 61 1.68 -6.38 23.11
C ASP A 61 1.60 -5.22 22.09
N GLN A 62 2.62 -4.36 22.10
CA GLN A 62 2.69 -3.25 21.14
C GLN A 62 2.92 -3.70 19.70
N LEU A 63 3.56 -4.85 19.48
CA LEU A 63 3.79 -5.38 18.13
C LEU A 63 2.47 -5.86 17.50
N HIS A 64 1.62 -6.50 18.29
CA HIS A 64 0.25 -6.84 17.88
C HIS A 64 -0.57 -5.60 17.54
N ALA A 65 -0.55 -4.58 18.40
CA ALA A 65 -1.25 -3.32 18.13
C ALA A 65 -0.79 -2.66 16.82
N ARG A 66 0.54 -2.60 16.58
CA ARG A 66 1.10 -2.06 15.32
C ARG A 66 0.70 -2.89 14.11
N THR A 67 0.71 -4.21 14.25
CA THR A 67 0.34 -5.16 13.19
C THR A 67 -1.14 -5.01 12.83
N LEU A 68 -2.03 -4.90 13.82
CA LEU A 68 -3.45 -4.64 13.60
C LEU A 68 -3.66 -3.31 12.86
N SER A 69 -3.06 -2.21 13.37
CA SER A 69 -3.15 -0.91 12.72
C SER A 69 -2.57 -0.93 11.30
N ARG A 70 -1.59 -1.81 11.03
CA ARG A 70 -1.05 -1.97 9.67
C ARG A 70 -2.03 -2.71 8.77
N LEU A 71 -2.63 -3.81 9.24
CA LEU A 71 -3.63 -4.56 8.48
C LEU A 71 -4.87 -3.71 8.14
N GLN A 72 -5.29 -2.81 9.03
CA GLN A 72 -6.35 -1.83 8.74
C GLN A 72 -5.90 -0.79 7.71
N ARG A 73 -4.70 -0.20 7.86
CA ARG A 73 -4.14 0.77 6.89
C ARG A 73 -3.96 0.16 5.50
N ASP A 74 -3.53 -1.09 5.43
CA ASP A 74 -3.38 -1.83 4.19
C ASP A 74 -4.72 -2.32 3.63
N GLN A 75 -5.84 -1.98 4.29
CA GLN A 75 -7.22 -2.35 3.97
C GLN A 75 -7.47 -3.87 3.95
N ARG A 76 -6.63 -4.67 4.61
CA ARG A 76 -6.80 -6.13 4.71
C ARG A 76 -7.93 -6.52 5.66
N ILE A 77 -8.19 -5.67 6.65
CA ILE A 77 -9.25 -5.80 7.62
C ILE A 77 -10.16 -4.57 7.50
N GLU A 78 -11.46 -4.81 7.57
CA GLU A 78 -12.46 -3.76 7.67
C GLU A 78 -13.15 -3.83 9.04
N GLU A 79 -13.50 -2.67 9.61
CA GLU A 79 -14.40 -2.60 10.76
C GLU A 79 -15.85 -2.49 10.26
N THR A 80 -16.67 -3.48 10.59
CA THR A 80 -18.11 -3.52 10.30
C THR A 80 -18.91 -3.49 11.61
N ASP A 81 -20.24 -3.49 11.51
CA ASP A 81 -21.12 -3.62 12.68
C ASP A 81 -20.86 -4.90 13.50
N ASP A 82 -20.34 -5.95 12.85
CA ASP A 82 -19.97 -7.23 13.47
C ASP A 82 -18.53 -7.24 14.04
N GLY A 83 -17.79 -6.13 13.87
CA GLY A 83 -16.41 -5.95 14.31
C GLY A 83 -15.39 -5.99 13.17
N LEU A 84 -14.12 -6.18 13.54
CA LEU A 84 -13.02 -6.33 12.59
C LEU A 84 -13.20 -7.63 11.81
N THR A 85 -13.24 -7.52 10.49
CA THR A 85 -13.48 -8.61 9.56
C THR A 85 -12.34 -8.69 8.55
N LEU A 86 -11.75 -9.87 8.37
CA LEU A 86 -10.76 -10.11 7.33
C LEU A 86 -11.43 -10.13 5.97
N LEU A 87 -10.93 -9.33 5.02
CA LEU A 87 -11.50 -9.27 3.67
C LEU A 87 -11.15 -10.51 2.85
N THR A 88 -12.09 -10.93 1.99
CA THR A 88 -11.78 -11.87 0.91
C THR A 88 -10.82 -11.24 -0.09
N ALA A 89 -10.15 -12.05 -0.91
CA ALA A 89 -9.26 -11.54 -1.94
C ALA A 89 -9.98 -10.59 -2.92
N GLU A 90 -11.22 -10.91 -3.27
CA GLU A 90 -12.07 -10.11 -4.16
C GLU A 90 -12.46 -8.77 -3.53
N ALA A 91 -12.99 -8.78 -2.30
CA ALA A 91 -13.37 -7.56 -1.59
C ALA A 91 -12.16 -6.67 -1.28
N TYR A 92 -11.03 -7.30 -0.97
CA TYR A 92 -9.76 -6.61 -0.78
C TYR A 92 -9.34 -5.87 -2.05
N LYS A 93 -9.37 -6.56 -3.20
CA LYS A 93 -9.00 -5.99 -4.50
C LYS A 93 -9.85 -4.78 -4.85
N GLU A 94 -11.16 -4.85 -4.66
CA GLU A 94 -12.07 -3.73 -4.93
C GLU A 94 -11.70 -2.50 -4.08
N ARG A 95 -11.38 -2.69 -2.80
CA ARG A 95 -11.01 -1.59 -1.89
C ARG A 95 -9.65 -0.98 -2.14
N VAL A 96 -8.63 -1.81 -2.38
CA VAL A 96 -7.26 -1.30 -2.55
C VAL A 96 -7.01 -0.58 -3.87
N THR A 97 -8.00 -0.53 -4.76
CA THR A 97 -7.96 0.39 -5.91
C THR A 97 -7.91 1.86 -5.47
N HIS A 98 -8.36 2.19 -4.25
CA HIS A 98 -8.36 3.55 -3.71
C HIS A 98 -7.41 3.65 -2.51
N PRO A 99 -6.19 4.21 -2.66
CA PRO A 99 -5.26 4.39 -1.56
C PRO A 99 -5.79 5.38 -0.51
N THR A 100 -5.86 4.95 0.75
CA THR A 100 -6.34 5.77 1.90
C THR A 100 -5.21 6.32 2.77
N MET A 101 -3.96 6.09 2.38
CA MET A 101 -2.77 6.42 3.17
C MET A 101 -1.91 7.45 2.45
N GLU A 102 -1.41 8.43 3.21
CA GLU A 102 -0.43 9.39 2.68
C GLU A 102 0.91 8.73 2.37
N PRO A 103 1.67 9.20 1.35
CA PRO A 103 1.33 10.21 0.34
C PRO A 103 0.36 9.81 -0.79
N LEU A 104 -0.03 8.54 -0.88
CA LEU A 104 -0.78 8.01 -2.03
C LEU A 104 -2.20 8.57 -2.11
N GLN A 105 -2.85 8.80 -0.96
CA GLN A 105 -4.17 9.39 -0.91
C GLN A 105 -4.22 10.73 -1.66
N THR A 106 -3.33 11.66 -1.31
CA THR A 106 -3.24 12.96 -2.02
C THR A 106 -2.98 12.78 -3.51
N ILE A 107 -2.08 11.87 -3.91
CA ILE A 107 -1.79 11.61 -5.33
C ILE A 107 -3.03 11.06 -6.06
N TYR A 108 -3.78 10.18 -5.41
CA TYR A 108 -4.96 9.55 -5.99
C TYR A 108 -6.08 10.58 -6.16
N GLU A 109 -6.40 11.33 -5.11
CA GLU A 109 -7.52 12.28 -5.06
C GLU A 109 -7.27 13.53 -5.92
N GLU A 110 -6.09 14.13 -5.83
CA GLU A 110 -5.77 15.39 -6.52
C GLU A 110 -5.20 15.14 -7.94
N GLY A 111 -4.79 13.90 -8.21
CA GLY A 111 -3.98 13.56 -9.36
C GLY A 111 -2.60 14.20 -9.34
N SER A 112 -1.94 14.22 -10.49
CA SER A 112 -0.58 14.75 -10.64
C SER A 112 -0.54 16.07 -11.40
N VAL A 113 0.52 16.84 -11.11
CA VAL A 113 0.86 18.12 -11.74
C VAL A 113 2.27 18.09 -12.34
N HIS A 114 2.59 19.05 -13.21
CA HIS A 114 3.91 19.13 -13.85
C HIS A 114 5.06 19.11 -12.82
N GLY A 115 6.03 18.20 -13.03
CA GLY A 115 7.13 17.94 -12.09
C GLY A 115 6.83 16.88 -11.02
N ALA A 116 5.59 16.37 -10.95
CA ALA A 116 5.19 15.26 -10.07
C ALA A 116 4.83 13.98 -10.84
N HIS A 117 4.55 14.07 -12.15
CA HIS A 117 3.99 12.97 -12.97
C HIS A 117 4.73 11.65 -12.82
N ASP A 118 6.05 11.65 -13.03
CA ASP A 118 6.84 10.43 -12.99
C ASP A 118 6.75 9.73 -11.62
N ASN A 119 6.95 10.52 -10.56
CA ASN A 119 6.91 10.05 -9.18
C ASN A 119 5.49 9.60 -8.75
N ALA A 120 4.44 10.29 -9.21
CA ALA A 120 3.07 9.92 -8.92
C ALA A 120 2.69 8.58 -9.57
N VAL A 121 2.97 8.45 -10.88
CA VAL A 121 2.71 7.22 -11.65
C VAL A 121 3.53 6.06 -11.08
N PHE A 122 4.81 6.29 -10.76
CA PHE A 122 5.66 5.30 -10.12
C PHE A 122 5.07 4.82 -8.79
N ALA A 123 4.67 5.76 -7.93
CA ALA A 123 4.16 5.45 -6.59
C ALA A 123 2.88 4.62 -6.65
N LEU A 124 1.93 4.98 -7.53
CA LEU A 124 0.69 4.21 -7.69
C LEU A 124 0.92 2.81 -8.28
N VAL A 125 1.78 2.68 -9.30
CA VAL A 125 2.14 1.36 -9.87
C VAL A 125 2.80 0.46 -8.81
N ALA A 126 3.75 1.01 -8.05
CA ALA A 126 4.42 0.26 -6.99
C ALA A 126 3.46 -0.08 -5.83
N PHE A 127 2.48 0.77 -5.54
CA PHE A 127 1.43 0.47 -4.58
C PHE A 127 0.51 -0.67 -5.06
N TYR A 128 0.06 -0.64 -6.31
CA TYR A 128 -0.81 -1.69 -6.86
C TYR A 128 -0.12 -3.05 -6.93
N GLU A 129 1.18 -3.09 -7.26
CA GLU A 129 2.00 -4.30 -7.09
C GLU A 129 2.00 -4.78 -5.65
N MET A 130 2.25 -3.88 -4.69
CA MET A 130 2.36 -4.21 -3.27
C MET A 130 1.08 -4.83 -2.71
N VAL A 131 -0.09 -4.32 -3.10
CA VAL A 131 -1.39 -4.88 -2.67
C VAL A 131 -1.74 -6.17 -3.42
N GLY A 132 -1.02 -6.51 -4.50
CA GLY A 132 -1.14 -7.79 -5.19
C GLY A 132 -2.10 -7.78 -6.37
N LEU A 133 -2.34 -6.61 -6.97
CA LEU A 133 -2.98 -6.54 -8.28
C LEU A 133 -2.04 -7.17 -9.32
N SER A 134 -2.60 -7.88 -10.28
CA SER A 134 -1.88 -8.30 -11.49
C SER A 134 -1.49 -7.07 -12.31
N TRP A 135 -0.52 -7.23 -13.23
CA TRP A 135 -0.17 -6.14 -14.15
C TRP A 135 -1.38 -5.66 -14.98
N ALA A 136 -2.25 -6.57 -15.41
CA ALA A 136 -3.44 -6.20 -16.17
C ALA A 136 -4.39 -5.33 -15.34
N GLU A 137 -4.65 -5.72 -14.09
CA GLU A 137 -5.48 -4.94 -13.16
C GLU A 137 -4.80 -3.60 -12.81
N THR A 138 -3.48 -3.59 -12.57
CA THR A 138 -2.70 -2.37 -12.31
C THR A 138 -2.81 -1.40 -13.48
N ARG A 139 -2.66 -1.90 -14.71
CA ARG A 139 -2.76 -1.09 -15.93
C ARG A 139 -4.15 -0.47 -16.06
N GLU A 140 -5.20 -1.25 -15.82
CA GLU A 140 -6.58 -0.77 -15.84
C GLU A 140 -6.80 0.35 -14.81
N GLN A 141 -6.40 0.12 -13.54
CA GLN A 141 -6.54 1.11 -12.47
C GLN A 141 -5.75 2.39 -12.75
N MET A 142 -4.57 2.29 -13.34
CA MET A 142 -3.79 3.46 -13.72
C MET A 142 -4.45 4.27 -14.84
N LEU A 143 -5.06 3.62 -15.82
CA LEU A 143 -5.79 4.31 -16.89
C LEU A 143 -7.03 5.03 -16.35
N THR A 144 -7.80 4.34 -15.50
CA THR A 144 -8.94 4.94 -14.79
C THR A 144 -8.50 6.15 -13.99
N TRP A 145 -7.44 6.03 -13.17
CA TRP A 145 -6.94 7.16 -12.38
C TRP A 145 -6.46 8.33 -13.26
N LEU A 146 -5.74 8.06 -14.36
CA LEU A 146 -5.26 9.11 -15.27
C LEU A 146 -6.42 9.93 -15.89
N GLU A 147 -7.53 9.25 -16.17
CA GLU A 147 -8.77 9.85 -16.67
C GLU A 147 -9.52 10.61 -15.57
N GLU A 148 -9.90 9.92 -14.49
CA GLU A 148 -10.80 10.45 -13.45
C GLU A 148 -10.17 11.58 -12.64
N SER A 149 -8.87 11.49 -12.34
CA SER A 149 -8.15 12.57 -11.63
C SER A 149 -7.88 13.79 -12.54
N GLY A 150 -8.17 13.69 -13.83
CA GLY A 150 -7.83 14.70 -14.84
C GLY A 150 -6.33 14.85 -15.08
N THR A 151 -5.49 13.97 -14.51
CA THR A 151 -4.03 14.02 -14.61
C THR A 151 -3.58 14.05 -16.07
N TRP A 152 -4.13 13.18 -16.91
CA TRP A 152 -3.79 13.15 -18.34
C TRP A 152 -4.19 14.44 -19.06
N ALA A 153 -5.41 14.93 -18.79
CA ALA A 153 -5.95 16.14 -19.40
C ALA A 153 -5.15 17.40 -19.06
N ARG A 154 -4.47 17.43 -17.90
CA ARG A 154 -3.54 18.52 -17.53
C ARG A 154 -2.30 18.60 -18.43
N GLY A 155 -1.97 17.53 -19.16
CA GLY A 155 -0.83 17.46 -20.06
C GLY A 155 0.53 17.46 -19.34
N GLY A 156 1.61 17.60 -20.11
CA GLY A 156 2.99 17.55 -19.58
C GLY A 156 3.64 16.17 -19.61
N PHE A 157 3.08 15.24 -20.38
CA PHE A 157 3.63 13.91 -20.67
C PHE A 157 4.42 13.93 -21.97
N GLU A 158 5.47 13.12 -22.04
CA GLU A 158 6.26 12.92 -23.26
C GLU A 158 5.62 11.86 -24.16
N GLU A 159 4.88 10.93 -23.56
CA GLU A 159 4.18 9.84 -24.21
C GLU A 159 2.97 10.32 -25.01
N ALA A 160 2.64 9.60 -26.09
CA ALA A 160 1.57 10.00 -27.00
C ALA A 160 0.18 9.60 -26.47
N SER A 161 0.10 8.67 -25.53
CA SER A 161 -1.16 8.23 -24.93
C SER A 161 -1.01 7.77 -23.46
N PRO A 162 -2.11 7.73 -22.69
CA PRO A 162 -2.11 7.18 -21.33
C PRO A 162 -1.59 5.74 -21.29
N GLU A 163 -1.93 4.92 -22.29
CA GLU A 163 -1.48 3.54 -22.40
C GLU A 163 0.03 3.44 -22.54
N GLU A 164 0.63 4.25 -23.41
CA GLU A 164 2.08 4.25 -23.61
C GLU A 164 2.82 4.66 -22.33
N LEU A 165 2.32 5.67 -21.62
CA LEU A 165 2.83 6.08 -20.31
C LEU A 165 2.77 4.93 -19.30
N VAL A 166 1.62 4.27 -19.15
CA VAL A 166 1.48 3.19 -18.17
C VAL A 166 2.33 2.00 -18.54
N ASP A 167 2.35 1.61 -19.82
CA ASP A 167 3.13 0.47 -20.31
C ASP A 167 4.64 0.71 -20.17
N SER A 168 5.12 1.96 -20.28
CA SER A 168 6.53 2.31 -20.01
C SER A 168 6.94 2.04 -18.56
N LYS A 169 5.99 2.08 -17.61
CA LYS A 169 6.21 1.84 -16.17
C LYS A 169 6.06 0.39 -15.74
N ARG A 170 5.85 -0.55 -16.67
CA ARG A 170 5.78 -1.99 -16.34
C ARG A 170 6.99 -2.50 -15.55
N HIS A 171 8.17 -1.96 -15.82
CA HIS A 171 9.39 -2.32 -15.09
C HIS A 171 9.33 -1.98 -13.59
N VAL A 172 8.50 -1.00 -13.20
CA VAL A 172 8.28 -0.63 -11.80
C VAL A 172 7.56 -1.75 -11.07
N TYR A 173 6.50 -2.27 -11.71
CA TYR A 173 5.73 -3.42 -11.23
C TYR A 173 6.61 -4.67 -11.11
N GLU A 174 7.36 -5.02 -12.16
CA GLU A 174 8.12 -6.28 -12.19
C GLU A 174 9.27 -6.35 -11.16
N ARG A 175 9.79 -5.20 -10.74
CA ARG A 175 10.93 -5.12 -9.81
C ARG A 175 10.52 -5.02 -8.34
N GLY A 176 9.25 -4.78 -8.04
CA GLY A 176 8.71 -4.66 -6.68
C GLY A 176 9.32 -3.50 -5.89
N TYR A 177 9.39 -2.31 -6.50
CA TYR A 177 9.92 -1.12 -5.85
C TYR A 177 9.05 -0.66 -4.67
N GLY A 178 9.65 0.08 -3.73
CA GLY A 178 8.90 0.80 -2.71
C GLY A 178 8.34 2.12 -3.26
N TRP A 179 7.09 2.45 -2.93
CA TRP A 179 6.41 3.65 -3.41
C TRP A 179 6.65 4.90 -2.54
N LYS A 180 7.08 4.74 -1.28
CA LYS A 180 7.11 5.81 -0.26
C LYS A 180 7.89 7.05 -0.70
N GLN A 181 9.11 6.87 -1.21
CA GLN A 181 9.97 7.99 -1.59
C GLN A 181 9.37 8.77 -2.77
N ALA A 182 9.03 8.06 -3.85
CA ALA A 182 8.38 8.65 -5.03
C ALA A 182 7.08 9.37 -4.64
N GLY A 183 6.26 8.73 -3.80
CA GLY A 183 5.03 9.32 -3.31
C GLY A 183 5.26 10.64 -2.54
N ARG A 184 6.26 10.68 -1.65
CA ARG A 184 6.56 11.92 -0.88
C ARG A 184 7.03 13.04 -1.79
N GLU A 185 7.86 12.72 -2.79
CA GLU A 185 8.35 13.68 -3.76
C GLU A 185 7.21 14.23 -4.63
N ALA A 186 6.31 13.36 -5.10
CA ALA A 186 5.12 13.76 -5.84
C ALA A 186 4.20 14.66 -4.99
N LYS A 187 3.81 14.19 -3.79
CA LYS A 187 2.96 14.96 -2.86
C LYS A 187 3.54 16.33 -2.56
N ALA A 188 4.84 16.42 -2.28
CA ALA A 188 5.48 17.70 -1.97
C ALA A 188 5.39 18.70 -3.13
N VAL A 189 5.30 18.25 -4.38
CA VAL A 189 5.07 19.13 -5.55
C VAL A 189 3.58 19.48 -5.67
N ILE A 190 2.69 18.51 -5.46
CA ILE A 190 1.22 18.71 -5.49
C ILE A 190 0.81 19.75 -4.44
N ASP A 191 1.21 19.57 -3.18
CA ASP A 191 0.93 20.47 -2.06
C ASP A 191 1.39 21.91 -2.30
N ARG A 192 2.44 22.13 -3.11
CA ARG A 192 2.94 23.47 -3.43
C ARG A 192 2.13 24.18 -4.52
N ARG A 193 1.26 23.45 -5.22
CA ARG A 193 0.48 23.95 -6.36
C ARG A 193 -1.02 24.03 -6.09
N LEU A 194 -1.48 23.37 -5.03
CA LEU A 194 -2.79 23.56 -4.41
C LEU A 194 -2.77 24.79 -3.50
#